data_AF-A0A7J7HL01-F1
#
_entry.id   AF-A0A7J7HL01-F1
#
_cell.length_a   1.000
_cell.length_b   1.000
_cell.length_c   1.000
_cell.angle_alpha   90.00
_cell.angle_beta   90.00
_cell.angle_gamma   90.00
#
_symmetry.space_group_name_H-M   'P 1'
#
loop_
_entity.id
_entity.type
_entity.pdbx_description
1 polymer ?
#
loop_
_entity_poly.entity_id
_entity_poly.type
_entity_poly.pdbx_seq_one_letter_code
_entity_poly.pdbx_strand_id
1 'polypeptide(L)'
;MSAATSFSPSVAAAAGSASSSSKTLKPASKTLGFNLGFLSSSSSKTALKSLKAQVMLGNRFGLGSALGARMDSMPEMTSLDFESSVFKKEKITLAGHDEYIVRGGRDLFPLLPDAFKCIKQIGVIGWGSQGPAQAQNLRDSLAEAKSDIVVKTGLRKGSRSFAEARAAGFSDENGTLGDIWETISGSDLSMGLDFPKNMSVIAVCPKGMGLSVRRLYVQGKEINGAGINSSFGVHQLLNIFVDSMLMARPLMLPLDGILLGAVHGIVETLFRRYTENGMSEDLAYKNTVECITGNISKTISTQEKDGLPAFPMGKIDQTRIWKIGEQVRAARPAGDLGPLCSFTAGVYVALMMAQIEVLRKKGHSYSEIINESIIEAVDSLNPFMHACGVSFMVDNCSTTARLGSRKWAPRFDYILTQWAFVTVHNGDPIDQDLISNFLSDPVHAAMEVCAQLRPTVDISVPPDADFVWPELRQSGN
;
A
#
# COMPACT_ATOMS: atom_id res chain seq x y z
N MET A 1 7.60 3.57 -57.46
CA MET A 1 7.69 2.10 -57.58
C MET A 1 9.16 1.70 -57.50
N SER A 2 9.44 0.45 -57.13
CA SER A 2 10.77 -0.20 -57.15
C SER A 2 11.85 0.35 -56.21
N ALA A 3 12.80 -0.53 -55.89
CA ALA A 3 13.98 -0.34 -55.05
C ALA A 3 15.14 -1.20 -55.61
N ALA A 4 16.29 -1.21 -54.93
CA ALA A 4 17.56 -1.86 -55.34
C ALA A 4 18.23 -1.17 -56.55
N THR A 5 19.56 -1.20 -56.74
CA THR A 5 20.52 -2.30 -56.49
C THR A 5 21.85 -1.89 -55.84
N SER A 6 22.60 -2.89 -55.37
CA SER A 6 23.99 -2.83 -54.87
C SER A 6 24.99 -3.29 -55.94
N PHE A 7 26.30 -2.98 -55.77
CA PHE A 7 27.43 -3.92 -55.98
C PHE A 7 28.79 -3.33 -55.52
N SER A 8 29.83 -4.18 -55.42
CA SER A 8 31.21 -3.81 -55.02
C SER A 8 32.27 -4.62 -55.78
N PRO A 9 33.53 -4.11 -55.87
CA PRO A 9 34.74 -4.95 -55.66
C PRO A 9 35.69 -4.32 -54.60
N SER A 10 36.46 -5.03 -53.76
CA SER A 10 37.50 -6.09 -53.98
C SER A 10 38.84 -5.52 -54.50
N VAL A 11 40.05 -6.02 -54.17
CA VAL A 11 40.49 -7.39 -53.81
C VAL A 11 41.45 -7.40 -52.57
N ALA A 12 42.47 -8.28 -52.51
CA ALA A 12 43.37 -8.64 -51.40
C ALA A 12 44.77 -7.97 -51.49
N ALA A 13 45.83 -8.26 -50.71
CA ALA A 13 46.23 -9.39 -49.85
C ALA A 13 47.21 -8.93 -48.70
N ALA A 14 47.91 -9.73 -47.88
CA ALA A 14 48.28 -11.16 -47.90
C ALA A 14 48.55 -11.75 -46.47
N ALA A 15 49.42 -12.78 -46.35
CA ALA A 15 49.77 -13.53 -45.13
C ALA A 15 51.33 -13.60 -44.94
N GLY A 16 51.94 -14.10 -43.86
CA GLY A 16 51.41 -14.58 -42.56
C GLY A 16 52.44 -15.41 -41.72
N SER A 17 52.05 -15.75 -40.48
CA SER A 17 52.49 -16.88 -39.60
C SER A 17 53.97 -17.33 -39.47
N ALA A 18 54.48 -17.33 -38.22
CA ALA A 18 55.21 -18.46 -37.59
C ALA A 18 55.43 -18.22 -36.07
N SER A 19 55.85 -19.23 -35.29
CA SER A 19 55.98 -19.18 -33.81
C SER A 19 57.23 -19.89 -33.26
N SER A 20 57.70 -19.54 -32.04
CA SER A 20 58.06 -20.50 -30.96
C SER A 20 58.75 -19.92 -29.70
N SER A 21 58.28 -20.39 -28.54
CA SER A 21 59.00 -20.74 -27.27
C SER A 21 60.11 -19.86 -26.63
N SER A 22 59.74 -19.23 -25.51
CA SER A 22 60.33 -19.38 -24.14
C SER A 22 61.79 -18.99 -23.78
N LYS A 23 61.93 -18.37 -22.60
CA LYS A 23 62.89 -18.77 -21.54
C LYS A 23 62.42 -18.34 -20.14
N THR A 24 62.90 -19.04 -19.10
CA THR A 24 62.48 -18.96 -17.69
C THR A 24 63.39 -18.07 -16.83
N LEU A 25 62.91 -17.63 -15.65
CA LEU A 25 63.73 -17.57 -14.41
C LEU A 25 62.94 -17.29 -13.10
N LYS A 26 63.25 -18.09 -12.08
CA LYS A 26 63.05 -17.99 -10.61
C LYS A 26 64.02 -19.04 -9.99
N PRO A 27 64.34 -19.09 -8.68
CA PRO A 27 63.78 -18.35 -7.53
C PRO A 27 64.84 -17.69 -6.61
N ALA A 28 64.39 -17.00 -5.54
CA ALA A 28 65.04 -17.02 -4.21
C ALA A 28 64.12 -16.46 -3.11
N SER A 29 64.34 -16.88 -1.86
CA SER A 29 63.53 -16.57 -0.67
C SER A 29 63.91 -15.26 0.03
N LYS A 30 62.94 -14.60 0.70
CA LYS A 30 63.06 -14.22 2.12
C LYS A 30 61.71 -13.88 2.77
N THR A 31 61.56 -14.25 4.04
CA THR A 31 60.38 -14.03 4.88
C THR A 31 60.61 -12.87 5.84
N LEU A 32 59.60 -12.02 6.03
CA LEU A 32 59.25 -11.14 7.18
C LEU A 32 58.27 -10.08 6.63
N GLY A 33 57.18 -9.68 7.29
CA GLY A 33 56.79 -9.90 8.69
C GLY A 33 56.77 -8.58 9.45
N PHE A 34 55.78 -7.73 9.18
CA PHE A 34 55.66 -6.39 9.79
C PHE A 34 54.27 -6.16 10.39
N ASN A 35 54.25 -5.77 11.67
CA ASN A 35 53.05 -5.38 12.40
C ASN A 35 52.67 -3.93 12.08
N LEU A 36 51.40 -3.68 11.78
CA LEU A 36 50.81 -2.34 11.86
C LEU A 36 50.26 -2.11 13.27
N GLY A 37 51.12 -1.61 14.15
CA GLY A 37 50.75 -1.22 15.50
C GLY A 37 49.97 0.10 15.49
N PHE A 38 48.67 0.07 15.78
CA PHE A 38 47.89 1.27 16.05
C PHE A 38 47.96 1.64 17.54
N LEU A 39 48.22 2.92 17.82
CA LEU A 39 48.35 3.42 19.20
C LEU A 39 47.00 3.43 19.91
N SER A 40 46.97 2.91 21.13
CA SER A 40 45.78 2.87 21.98
C SER A 40 45.66 4.12 22.85
N SER A 41 44.50 4.76 22.83
CA SER A 41 44.05 5.63 23.93
C SER A 41 42.89 4.96 24.68
N SER A 42 43.15 4.64 25.94
CA SER A 42 42.10 4.43 26.95
C SER A 42 41.65 5.82 27.46
N SER A 43 40.48 6.06 28.04
CA SER A 43 39.41 5.22 28.62
C SER A 43 38.02 5.76 28.14
N SER A 44 36.84 5.20 28.44
CA SER A 44 36.35 4.66 29.71
C SER A 44 35.13 3.72 29.56
N LYS A 45 34.64 3.18 30.69
CA LYS A 45 33.87 1.93 30.76
C LYS A 45 32.39 2.15 31.11
N THR A 46 31.49 1.51 30.36
CA THR A 46 30.20 0.98 30.87
C THR A 46 29.95 -0.39 30.24
N ALA A 47 29.60 -1.40 31.02
CA ALA A 47 29.65 -2.80 30.60
C ALA A 47 28.27 -3.40 30.31
N LEU A 48 28.07 -3.91 29.09
CA LEU A 48 26.99 -4.87 28.82
C LEU A 48 27.37 -6.23 29.40
N LYS A 49 26.49 -6.83 30.22
CA LYS A 49 26.62 -8.22 30.64
C LYS A 49 25.94 -9.14 29.63
N SER A 50 26.69 -10.09 29.07
CA SER A 50 26.13 -11.16 28.25
C SER A 50 25.36 -12.15 29.13
N LEU A 51 24.07 -12.33 28.85
CA LEU A 51 23.22 -13.36 29.45
C LEU A 51 23.38 -14.65 28.64
N LYS A 52 24.00 -15.67 29.24
CA LYS A 52 24.03 -17.03 28.69
C LYS A 52 22.71 -17.72 28.99
N ALA A 53 22.04 -18.27 27.98
CA ALA A 53 20.94 -19.20 28.20
C ALA A 53 21.50 -20.55 28.68
N GLN A 54 20.91 -21.10 29.74
CA GLN A 54 21.23 -22.43 30.26
C GLN A 54 19.94 -23.22 30.43
N VAL A 55 19.78 -24.29 29.66
CA VAL A 55 18.60 -25.16 29.70
C VAL A 55 18.66 -26.03 30.97
N MET A 56 17.56 -26.08 31.71
CA MET A 56 17.36 -27.02 32.81
C MET A 56 16.08 -27.82 32.59
N LEU A 57 16.21 -29.13 32.46
CA LEU A 57 15.09 -30.07 32.50
C LEU A 57 14.66 -30.28 33.95
N GLY A 58 13.39 -30.01 34.27
CA GLY A 58 12.85 -30.10 35.63
C GLY A 58 11.39 -30.54 35.62
N ASN A 59 11.15 -31.83 35.79
CA ASN A 59 9.82 -32.43 35.69
C ASN A 59 9.05 -32.30 37.02
N ARG A 60 7.86 -31.68 37.03
CA ARG A 60 6.90 -31.71 38.15
C ARG A 60 5.45 -31.67 37.69
N PHE A 61 4.65 -32.62 38.18
CA PHE A 61 3.18 -32.53 38.22
C PHE A 61 2.73 -31.49 39.27
N GLY A 62 1.55 -30.88 39.10
CA GLY A 62 0.85 -30.23 40.22
C GLY A 62 -0.16 -29.16 39.86
N LEU A 63 -1.43 -29.57 39.70
CA LEU A 63 -2.69 -28.80 39.78
C LEU A 63 -2.87 -27.54 38.90
N GLY A 64 -4.11 -27.31 38.49
CA GLY A 64 -4.49 -26.15 37.66
C GLY A 64 -4.61 -24.85 38.46
N SER A 65 -4.38 -23.74 37.78
CA SER A 65 -4.82 -22.40 38.18
C SER A 65 -5.55 -21.78 37.00
N ALA A 66 -6.75 -21.25 37.23
CA ALA A 66 -7.46 -20.51 36.21
C ALA A 66 -6.74 -19.18 35.97
N LEU A 67 -6.09 -19.03 34.81
CA LEU A 67 -5.57 -17.75 34.35
C LEU A 67 -6.75 -16.88 33.90
N GLY A 68 -7.51 -16.38 34.87
CA GLY A 68 -8.44 -15.27 34.64
C GLY A 68 -7.64 -14.09 34.09
N ALA A 69 -7.86 -13.79 32.81
CA ALA A 69 -7.13 -12.75 32.12
C ALA A 69 -7.38 -11.42 32.84
N ARG A 70 -6.33 -10.87 33.45
CA ARG A 70 -6.36 -9.47 33.88
C ARG A 70 -6.57 -8.63 32.62
N MET A 71 -7.53 -7.71 32.67
CA MET A 71 -7.45 -6.51 31.84
C MET A 71 -6.16 -5.78 32.24
N ASP A 72 -5.09 -5.98 31.47
CA ASP A 72 -4.06 -4.96 31.37
C ASP A 72 -4.75 -3.67 30.93
N SER A 73 -4.44 -2.56 31.61
CA SER A 73 -5.02 -1.26 31.29
C SER A 73 -4.75 -0.92 29.84
N MET A 74 -5.78 -0.93 28.99
CA MET A 74 -5.62 -0.59 27.58
C MET A 74 -5.04 0.82 27.47
N PRO A 75 -4.11 1.07 26.52
CA PRO A 75 -3.60 2.42 26.30
C PRO A 75 -4.76 3.35 25.95
N GLU A 76 -4.74 4.55 26.52
CA GLU A 76 -5.71 5.61 26.23
C GLU A 76 -5.67 5.91 24.72
N MET A 77 -6.76 5.59 24.00
CA MET A 77 -6.80 5.79 22.55
C MET A 77 -6.76 7.28 22.24
N THR A 78 -5.81 7.67 21.39
CA THR A 78 -5.55 9.09 21.13
C THR A 78 -6.58 9.67 20.18
N SER A 79 -7.61 10.30 20.74
CA SER A 79 -8.40 11.27 19.98
C SER A 79 -7.57 12.55 19.78
N LEU A 80 -7.70 13.16 18.59
CA LEU A 80 -7.01 14.38 18.20
C LEU A 80 -8.05 15.41 17.75
N ASP A 81 -7.90 16.64 18.22
CA ASP A 81 -8.74 17.77 17.86
C ASP A 81 -7.93 18.81 17.05
N PHE A 82 -8.64 19.70 16.36
CA PHE A 82 -8.10 20.71 15.46
C PHE A 82 -9.05 21.89 15.34
N GLU A 83 -8.54 23.05 14.96
CA GLU A 83 -9.39 24.18 14.56
C GLU A 83 -9.40 24.35 13.04
N SER A 84 -10.50 24.93 12.54
CA SER A 84 -10.67 25.39 11.17
C SER A 84 -11.60 26.59 11.17
N SER A 85 -11.15 27.70 10.60
CA SER A 85 -12.03 28.86 10.35
C SER A 85 -12.87 28.74 9.08
N VAL A 86 -12.53 27.79 8.18
CA VAL A 86 -13.11 27.66 6.84
C VAL A 86 -14.11 26.51 6.73
N PHE A 87 -13.82 25.34 7.30
CA PHE A 87 -14.65 24.15 7.20
C PHE A 87 -15.32 23.79 8.53
N LYS A 88 -16.57 23.33 8.46
CA LYS A 88 -17.32 22.87 9.62
C LYS A 88 -16.70 21.59 10.20
N LYS A 89 -16.06 21.71 11.37
CA LYS A 89 -15.71 20.57 12.24
C LYS A 89 -16.99 19.89 12.74
N GLU A 90 -17.08 18.57 12.61
CA GLU A 90 -18.13 17.75 13.20
C GLU A 90 -17.53 16.74 14.18
N LYS A 91 -18.22 16.47 15.29
CA LYS A 91 -17.84 15.45 16.27
C LYS A 91 -18.65 14.17 16.01
N ILE A 92 -17.96 13.03 15.95
CA ILE A 92 -18.56 11.70 15.92
C ILE A 92 -18.16 10.94 17.19
N THR A 93 -18.98 10.01 17.65
CA THR A 93 -18.67 9.17 18.81
C THR A 93 -18.61 7.71 18.38
N LEU A 94 -17.41 7.14 18.41
CA LEU A 94 -17.11 5.77 17.98
C LEU A 94 -16.85 4.92 19.23
N ALA A 95 -17.76 3.99 19.54
CA ALA A 95 -17.66 3.11 20.72
C ALA A 95 -17.40 3.86 22.06
N GLY A 96 -17.97 5.06 22.21
CA GLY A 96 -17.78 5.92 23.39
C GLY A 96 -16.57 6.86 23.33
N HIS A 97 -15.74 6.78 22.29
CA HIS A 97 -14.64 7.72 22.04
C HIS A 97 -15.09 8.81 21.08
N ASP A 98 -14.97 10.07 21.47
CA ASP A 98 -15.22 11.20 20.57
C ASP A 98 -14.04 11.39 19.62
N GLU A 99 -14.30 11.54 18.32
CA GLU A 99 -13.35 11.91 17.27
C GLU A 99 -13.93 13.05 16.42
N TYR A 100 -13.06 13.84 15.76
CA TYR A 100 -13.47 14.99 14.97
C TYR A 100 -13.16 14.83 13.48
N ILE A 101 -14.10 15.21 12.63
CA ILE A 101 -14.03 15.07 11.17
C ILE A 101 -14.44 16.37 10.45
N VAL A 102 -14.15 16.43 9.15
CA VAL A 102 -14.80 17.33 8.19
C VAL A 102 -15.46 16.44 7.13
N ARG A 103 -16.75 16.66 6.83
CA ARG A 103 -17.41 15.98 5.71
C ARG A 103 -16.98 16.62 4.39
N GLY A 104 -16.77 15.81 3.35
CA GLY A 104 -16.48 16.29 2.00
C GLY A 104 -17.75 16.48 1.16
N GLY A 105 -17.69 17.36 0.17
CA GLY A 105 -18.76 17.61 -0.80
C GLY A 105 -18.37 18.68 -1.83
N ARG A 106 -19.02 18.68 -3.01
CA ARG A 106 -18.85 19.71 -4.06
C ARG A 106 -19.44 21.05 -3.65
N ASP A 107 -20.46 21.02 -2.79
CA ASP A 107 -21.03 22.21 -2.13
C ASP A 107 -20.01 22.98 -1.27
N LEU A 108 -18.90 22.35 -0.89
CA LEU A 108 -17.78 22.98 -0.18
C LEU A 108 -16.69 23.55 -1.10
N PHE A 109 -16.76 23.31 -2.42
CA PHE A 109 -15.76 23.84 -3.37
C PHE A 109 -15.66 25.38 -3.39
N PRO A 110 -16.74 26.17 -3.20
CA PRO A 110 -16.65 27.62 -3.06
C PRO A 110 -15.77 28.10 -1.87
N LEU A 111 -15.43 27.21 -0.93
CA LEU A 111 -14.56 27.51 0.21
C LEU A 111 -13.06 27.29 -0.10
N LEU A 112 -12.72 26.61 -1.20
CA LEU A 112 -11.33 26.32 -1.57
C LEU A 112 -10.45 27.57 -1.76
N PRO A 113 -10.92 28.71 -2.29
CA PRO A 113 -10.11 29.94 -2.37
C PRO A 113 -9.72 30.52 -1.00
N ASP A 114 -10.56 30.36 0.03
CA ASP A 114 -10.23 30.77 1.41
C ASP A 114 -9.38 29.71 2.13
N ALA A 115 -9.58 28.42 1.87
CA ALA A 115 -8.74 27.35 2.41
C ALA A 115 -7.30 27.38 1.86
N PHE A 116 -7.14 27.76 0.59
CA PHE A 116 -5.83 27.90 -0.08
C PHE A 116 -5.38 29.35 -0.18
N LYS A 117 -5.81 30.20 0.74
CA LYS A 117 -5.44 31.61 0.80
C LYS A 117 -3.92 31.81 0.80
N CYS A 118 -3.45 32.72 -0.06
CA CYS A 118 -2.04 32.99 -0.35
C CYS A 118 -1.27 31.90 -1.14
N ILE A 119 -1.83 30.72 -1.40
CA ILE A 119 -1.27 29.77 -2.38
C ILE A 119 -1.59 30.27 -3.79
N LYS A 120 -0.65 30.10 -4.72
CA LYS A 120 -0.80 30.40 -6.15
C LYS A 120 -0.43 29.22 -7.03
N GLN A 121 0.51 28.37 -6.61
CA GLN A 121 0.87 27.14 -7.33
C GLN A 121 0.98 25.95 -6.37
N ILE A 122 0.25 24.88 -6.70
CA ILE A 122 0.32 23.57 -6.02
C ILE A 122 1.20 22.63 -6.86
N GLY A 123 2.34 22.20 -6.30
CA GLY A 123 3.29 21.32 -6.95
C GLY A 123 3.00 19.84 -6.71
N VAL A 124 2.41 19.14 -7.68
CA VAL A 124 2.19 17.69 -7.61
C VAL A 124 3.44 16.96 -8.14
N ILE A 125 4.21 16.38 -7.23
CA ILE A 125 5.52 15.81 -7.55
C ILE A 125 5.43 14.31 -7.84
N GLY A 126 5.72 13.94 -9.08
CA GLY A 126 5.75 12.55 -9.56
C GLY A 126 4.39 12.00 -10.04
N TRP A 127 4.44 11.16 -11.06
CA TRP A 127 3.28 10.49 -11.67
C TRP A 127 3.17 9.04 -11.17
N GLY A 128 3.05 8.86 -9.85
CA GLY A 128 2.84 7.55 -9.21
C GLY A 128 1.37 7.10 -9.23
N SER A 129 0.96 6.16 -8.37
CA SER A 129 -0.47 5.75 -8.30
C SER A 129 -1.38 6.92 -7.90
N GLN A 130 -0.95 7.73 -6.92
CA GLN A 130 -1.71 8.87 -6.38
C GLN A 130 -1.60 10.16 -7.23
N GLY A 131 -0.44 10.43 -7.85
CA GLY A 131 -0.16 11.70 -8.54
C GLY A 131 -1.17 12.09 -9.63
N PRO A 132 -1.46 11.23 -10.61
CA PRO A 132 -2.42 11.50 -11.69
C PRO A 132 -3.84 11.76 -11.17
N ALA A 133 -4.24 11.05 -10.10
CA ALA A 133 -5.55 11.18 -9.49
C ALA A 133 -5.68 12.50 -8.72
N GLN A 134 -4.71 12.81 -7.86
CA GLN A 134 -4.71 14.03 -7.06
C GLN A 134 -4.55 15.27 -7.93
N ALA A 135 -3.65 15.27 -8.92
CA ALA A 135 -3.48 16.39 -9.86
C ALA A 135 -4.78 16.71 -10.61
N GLN A 136 -5.44 15.69 -11.17
CA GLN A 136 -6.70 15.88 -11.89
C GLN A 136 -7.85 16.29 -10.96
N ASN A 137 -7.98 15.68 -9.77
CA ASN A 137 -9.04 16.03 -8.84
C ASN A 137 -8.88 17.46 -8.31
N LEU A 138 -7.66 17.89 -7.97
CA LEU A 138 -7.36 19.27 -7.57
C LEU A 138 -7.70 20.26 -8.70
N ARG A 139 -7.19 20.02 -9.92
CA ARG A 139 -7.46 20.87 -11.09
C ARG A 139 -8.97 20.97 -11.36
N ASP A 140 -9.66 19.84 -11.40
CA ASP A 140 -11.11 19.80 -11.66
C ASP A 140 -11.89 20.56 -10.56
N SER A 141 -11.50 20.42 -9.28
CA SER A 141 -12.17 21.09 -8.14
C SER A 141 -11.91 22.60 -8.10
N LEU A 142 -10.66 23.02 -8.36
CA LEU A 142 -10.28 24.44 -8.39
C LEU A 142 -10.93 25.18 -9.56
N ALA A 143 -11.07 24.52 -10.72
CA ALA A 143 -11.82 25.07 -11.86
C ALA A 143 -13.32 25.24 -11.56
N GLU A 144 -13.94 24.26 -10.88
CA GLU A 144 -15.34 24.34 -10.44
C GLU A 144 -15.53 25.44 -9.37
N ALA A 145 -14.56 25.61 -8.46
CA ALA A 145 -14.47 26.71 -7.50
C ALA A 145 -14.11 28.09 -8.12
N LYS A 146 -13.75 28.13 -9.41
CA LYS A 146 -13.27 29.33 -10.13
C LYS A 146 -12.03 29.99 -9.51
N SER A 147 -11.15 29.18 -8.91
CA SER A 147 -9.86 29.61 -8.39
C SER A 147 -8.84 29.83 -9.52
N ASP A 148 -7.92 30.77 -9.31
CA ASP A 148 -6.77 31.06 -10.18
C ASP A 148 -5.52 30.22 -9.86
N ILE A 149 -5.59 29.32 -8.87
CA ILE A 149 -4.46 28.49 -8.42
C ILE A 149 -4.05 27.47 -9.50
N VAL A 150 -2.76 27.50 -9.86
CA VAL A 150 -2.16 26.60 -10.84
C VAL A 150 -1.77 25.27 -10.20
N VAL A 151 -2.29 24.16 -10.72
CA VAL A 151 -1.81 22.81 -10.37
C VAL A 151 -0.71 22.41 -11.34
N LYS A 152 0.55 22.39 -10.89
CA LYS A 152 1.73 22.06 -11.72
C LYS A 152 2.30 20.70 -11.35
N THR A 153 2.50 19.85 -12.35
CA THR A 153 3.10 18.52 -12.21
C THR A 153 4.62 18.61 -12.38
N GLY A 154 5.38 18.15 -11.39
CA GLY A 154 6.85 18.13 -11.42
C GLY A 154 7.41 16.72 -11.61
N LEU A 155 8.10 16.47 -12.72
CA LEU A 155 8.69 15.17 -13.06
C LEU A 155 10.21 15.26 -13.18
N ARG A 156 10.93 14.18 -12.82
CA ARG A 156 12.38 14.08 -13.07
C ARG A 156 12.65 14.09 -14.57
N LYS A 157 13.61 14.90 -15.03
CA LYS A 157 14.16 14.84 -16.40
C LYS A 157 14.39 13.40 -16.87
N GLY A 158 13.81 13.04 -18.03
CA GLY A 158 13.86 11.68 -18.59
C GLY A 158 12.80 10.71 -18.08
N SER A 159 11.85 11.15 -17.25
CA SER A 159 10.70 10.32 -16.84
C SER A 159 9.87 9.85 -18.06
N ARG A 160 9.41 8.60 -18.03
CA ARG A 160 8.53 8.04 -19.08
C ARG A 160 7.13 8.68 -19.03
N SER A 161 6.67 9.08 -17.84
CA SER A 161 5.33 9.62 -17.60
C SER A 161 5.09 11.05 -18.09
N PHE A 162 6.06 11.70 -18.73
CA PHE A 162 5.81 12.99 -19.42
C PHE A 162 4.71 12.86 -20.49
N ALA A 163 4.62 11.72 -21.18
CA ALA A 163 3.55 11.47 -22.15
C ALA A 163 2.17 11.29 -21.48
N GLU A 164 2.13 10.59 -20.34
CA GLU A 164 0.92 10.33 -19.56
C GLU A 164 0.36 11.62 -18.93
N ALA A 165 1.23 12.50 -18.41
CA ALA A 165 0.84 13.80 -17.89
C ALA A 165 0.22 14.69 -18.99
N ARG A 166 0.83 14.75 -20.18
CA ARG A 166 0.27 15.47 -21.34
C ARG A 166 -1.05 14.88 -21.83
N ALA A 167 -1.20 13.56 -21.85
CA ALA A 167 -2.47 12.90 -22.15
C ALA A 167 -3.58 13.23 -21.12
N ALA A 168 -3.22 13.48 -19.86
CA ALA A 168 -4.14 13.96 -18.82
C ALA A 168 -4.40 15.48 -18.84
N GLY A 169 -3.79 16.22 -19.78
CA GLY A 169 -3.94 17.67 -19.97
C GLY A 169 -2.92 18.56 -19.24
N PHE A 170 -1.88 17.98 -18.63
CA PHE A 170 -0.79 18.73 -18.00
C PHE A 170 0.36 18.91 -18.97
N SER A 171 0.70 20.15 -19.33
CA SER A 171 1.67 20.41 -20.40
C SER A 171 2.63 21.58 -20.11
N ASP A 172 3.73 21.60 -20.85
CA ASP A 172 4.78 22.60 -20.73
C ASP A 172 4.27 23.95 -21.29
N GLU A 173 3.44 23.92 -22.33
CA GLU A 173 2.87 25.08 -23.02
C GLU A 173 1.81 25.82 -22.19
N ASN A 174 1.06 25.11 -21.35
CA ASN A 174 0.11 25.73 -20.40
C ASN A 174 0.71 25.93 -19.00
N GLY A 175 2.01 25.67 -18.82
CA GLY A 175 2.75 25.86 -17.57
C GLY A 175 2.47 24.83 -16.47
N THR A 176 1.61 23.83 -16.72
CA THR A 176 1.18 22.85 -15.69
C THR A 176 2.00 21.56 -15.68
N LEU A 177 3.07 21.45 -16.48
CA LEU A 177 4.09 20.40 -16.41
C LEU A 177 5.49 21.03 -16.43
N GLY A 178 6.47 20.40 -15.77
CA GLY A 178 7.86 20.85 -15.76
C GLY A 178 8.81 19.90 -15.04
N ASP A 179 10.07 20.32 -14.86
CA ASP A 179 11.02 19.55 -14.05
C ASP A 179 10.61 19.57 -12.56
N ILE A 180 10.95 18.50 -11.85
CA ILE A 180 10.73 18.33 -10.41
C ILE A 180 11.29 19.50 -9.58
N TRP A 181 12.51 19.96 -9.84
CA TRP A 181 13.17 20.98 -9.01
C TRP A 181 12.64 22.37 -9.31
N GLU A 182 12.39 22.66 -10.58
CA GLU A 182 11.70 23.88 -11.01
C GLU A 182 10.32 23.98 -10.37
N THR A 183 9.52 22.90 -10.45
CA THR A 183 8.17 22.84 -9.88
C THR A 183 8.19 23.01 -8.36
N ILE A 184 9.12 22.35 -7.64
CA ILE A 184 9.29 22.57 -6.19
C ILE A 184 9.66 24.02 -5.90
N SER A 185 10.58 24.63 -6.66
CA SER A 185 11.07 26.00 -6.41
C SER A 185 10.02 27.09 -6.63
N GLY A 186 9.02 26.84 -7.48
CA GLY A 186 7.94 27.77 -7.79
C GLY A 186 6.58 27.45 -7.14
N SER A 187 6.50 26.45 -6.26
CA SER A 187 5.25 26.06 -5.59
C SER A 187 5.23 26.45 -4.12
N ASP A 188 4.09 26.95 -3.66
CA ASP A 188 3.88 27.30 -2.24
C ASP A 188 3.70 26.05 -1.35
N LEU A 189 3.46 24.88 -1.98
CA LEU A 189 3.27 23.58 -1.34
C LEU A 189 4.05 22.47 -2.09
N SER A 190 4.77 21.63 -1.36
CA SER A 190 5.52 20.46 -1.87
C SER A 190 5.71 19.38 -0.79
N MET A 191 6.17 18.17 -1.18
CA MET A 191 6.25 16.98 -0.31
C MET A 191 7.69 16.45 -0.16
N GLY A 192 8.06 15.97 1.04
CA GLY A 192 9.45 15.61 1.39
C GLY A 192 9.57 14.46 2.42
N LEU A 193 10.82 14.15 2.83
CA LEU A 193 11.17 12.97 3.64
C LEU A 193 11.56 13.27 5.10
N ASP A 194 12.20 14.41 5.35
CA ASP A 194 12.44 15.01 6.66
C ASP A 194 12.50 16.53 6.45
N PHE A 195 12.08 17.32 7.45
CA PHE A 195 11.46 18.61 7.16
C PHE A 195 12.26 19.83 7.63
N PRO A 196 12.60 20.76 6.71
CA PRO A 196 13.20 22.04 7.08
C PRO A 196 12.31 22.84 8.03
N LYS A 197 12.90 23.43 9.08
CA LYS A 197 12.19 24.27 10.08
C LYS A 197 11.61 25.58 9.53
N ASN A 198 11.78 25.84 8.23
CA ASN A 198 11.29 27.02 7.52
C ASN A 198 10.18 26.70 6.49
N MET A 199 9.60 25.49 6.52
CA MET A 199 8.42 25.11 5.72
C MET A 199 7.29 24.59 6.61
N SER A 200 6.04 24.93 6.31
CA SER A 200 4.89 24.17 6.88
C SER A 200 4.86 22.78 6.25
N VAL A 201 4.37 21.80 7.01
CA VAL A 201 4.37 20.37 6.63
C VAL A 201 3.00 19.80 6.90
N ILE A 202 2.28 19.51 5.83
CA ILE A 202 1.00 18.80 5.87
C ILE A 202 1.05 17.50 5.05
N ALA A 203 0.13 16.59 5.33
CA ALA A 203 -0.12 15.37 4.58
C ALA A 203 -1.63 15.18 4.38
N VAL A 204 -2.03 14.61 3.24
CA VAL A 204 -3.37 14.05 3.04
C VAL A 204 -3.18 12.63 2.51
N CYS A 205 -3.82 11.67 3.16
CA CYS A 205 -3.61 10.24 2.96
C CYS A 205 -4.95 9.57 2.64
N PRO A 206 -5.33 9.48 1.35
CA PRO A 206 -6.47 8.71 0.90
C PRO A 206 -6.36 7.25 1.32
N LYS A 207 -7.42 6.72 1.93
CA LYS A 207 -7.62 5.34 2.37
C LYS A 207 -8.14 4.52 1.18
N GLY A 208 -7.31 4.43 0.15
CA GLY A 208 -7.60 3.77 -1.11
C GLY A 208 -6.53 4.02 -2.17
N MET A 209 -6.44 3.11 -3.14
CA MET A 209 -5.50 3.23 -4.26
C MET A 209 -5.81 4.47 -5.12
N GLY A 210 -4.81 5.10 -5.75
CA GLY A 210 -5.05 6.36 -6.48
C GLY A 210 -6.09 6.24 -7.60
N LEU A 211 -6.27 5.05 -8.16
CA LEU A 211 -7.30 4.77 -9.15
C LEU A 211 -8.72 4.91 -8.59
N SER A 212 -8.99 4.44 -7.37
CA SER A 212 -10.30 4.63 -6.72
C SER A 212 -10.53 6.09 -6.35
N VAL A 213 -9.48 6.81 -5.93
CA VAL A 213 -9.50 8.25 -5.67
C VAL A 213 -9.94 9.05 -6.91
N ARG A 214 -9.51 8.68 -8.12
CA ARG A 214 -10.00 9.30 -9.36
C ARG A 214 -11.39 8.79 -9.76
N ARG A 215 -11.62 7.48 -9.70
CA ARG A 215 -12.86 6.85 -10.20
C ARG A 215 -14.10 7.30 -9.41
N LEU A 216 -14.03 7.27 -8.07
CA LEU A 216 -15.13 7.72 -7.22
C LEU A 216 -15.36 9.23 -7.29
N TYR A 217 -14.30 10.05 -7.42
CA TYR A 217 -14.45 11.49 -7.67
C TYR A 217 -15.19 11.79 -8.98
N VAL A 218 -14.95 11.00 -10.04
CA VAL A 218 -15.63 11.13 -11.33
C VAL A 218 -17.08 10.64 -11.26
N GLN A 219 -17.36 9.51 -10.60
CA GLN A 219 -18.74 9.08 -10.29
C GLN A 219 -19.48 10.16 -9.46
N GLY A 220 -18.78 10.78 -8.51
CA GLY A 220 -19.27 11.89 -7.69
C GLY A 220 -19.43 13.22 -8.40
N LYS A 221 -19.41 13.29 -9.73
CA LYS A 221 -19.86 14.48 -10.48
C LYS A 221 -21.39 14.59 -10.54
N GLU A 222 -22.09 13.47 -10.43
CA GLU A 222 -23.55 13.40 -10.49
C GLU A 222 -24.18 13.24 -9.09
N ILE A 223 -23.41 12.77 -8.11
CA ILE A 223 -23.86 12.49 -6.74
C ILE A 223 -22.87 13.12 -5.75
N ASN A 224 -23.37 14.01 -4.89
CA ASN A 224 -22.53 14.72 -3.92
C ASN A 224 -21.94 13.77 -2.85
N GLY A 225 -20.74 14.10 -2.36
CA GLY A 225 -20.07 13.36 -1.29
C GLY A 225 -19.32 12.08 -1.70
N ALA A 226 -19.38 11.65 -2.97
CA ALA A 226 -18.65 10.46 -3.41
C ALA A 226 -17.16 10.74 -3.68
N GLY A 227 -16.30 9.90 -3.10
CA GLY A 227 -14.84 10.01 -3.12
C GLY A 227 -14.19 8.92 -2.24
N ILE A 228 -12.88 9.01 -2.00
CA ILE A 228 -12.18 8.13 -1.05
C ILE A 228 -11.95 8.88 0.27
N ASN A 229 -12.32 8.26 1.39
CA ASN A 229 -12.01 8.75 2.74
C ASN A 229 -10.51 9.04 2.87
N SER A 230 -10.15 10.11 3.57
CA SER A 230 -8.73 10.47 3.78
C SER A 230 -8.48 10.76 5.24
N SER A 231 -7.35 10.27 5.78
CA SER A 231 -6.75 10.92 6.95
C SER A 231 -5.84 12.06 6.48
N PHE A 232 -5.45 12.93 7.40
CA PHE A 232 -4.71 14.16 7.13
C PHE A 232 -3.80 14.50 8.30
N GLY A 233 -2.63 15.09 8.05
CA GLY A 233 -1.57 15.30 9.04
C GLY A 233 -0.94 16.70 9.02
N VAL A 234 -0.97 17.47 10.12
CA VAL A 234 -0.14 18.69 10.33
C VAL A 234 1.10 18.35 11.15
N HIS A 235 2.25 18.14 10.52
CA HIS A 235 3.48 17.85 11.27
C HIS A 235 4.19 19.12 11.78
N GLN A 236 4.14 20.21 11.01
CA GLN A 236 4.75 21.50 11.36
C GLN A 236 3.95 22.63 10.72
N LEU A 237 3.72 23.74 11.42
CA LEU A 237 2.99 24.90 10.91
C LEU A 237 3.69 26.18 11.38
N LEU A 238 4.07 27.05 10.44
CA LEU A 238 4.94 28.20 10.72
C LEU A 238 4.24 29.56 10.61
N ASN A 239 3.17 29.63 9.85
CA ASN A 239 2.30 30.80 9.73
C ASN A 239 0.84 30.33 9.84
N ILE A 240 0.01 31.16 10.49
CA ILE A 240 -1.37 30.86 10.89
C ILE A 240 -2.32 30.66 9.69
N PHE A 241 -1.86 30.91 8.46
CA PHE A 241 -2.69 30.97 7.25
C PHE A 241 -3.00 29.62 6.57
N VAL A 242 -2.44 28.49 7.02
CA VAL A 242 -2.96 27.16 6.61
C VAL A 242 -3.96 26.69 7.67
N ASP A 243 -5.08 27.38 7.70
CA ASP A 243 -6.23 27.01 8.53
C ASP A 243 -6.87 25.74 7.94
N SER A 244 -7.21 24.76 8.79
CA SER A 244 -7.60 23.39 8.41
C SER A 244 -6.55 22.57 7.63
N MET A 245 -6.02 21.52 8.27
CA MET A 245 -6.03 20.11 7.79
C MET A 245 -5.30 19.16 8.79
N LEU A 246 -6.00 18.77 9.88
CA LEU A 246 -5.71 17.88 11.07
C LEU A 246 -4.43 17.00 11.12
N MET A 247 -4.18 16.33 12.26
CA MET A 247 -3.11 15.38 12.54
C MET A 247 -3.50 13.89 12.40
N ALA A 248 -2.75 13.16 11.58
CA ALA A 248 -2.68 11.71 11.48
C ALA A 248 -1.28 11.37 10.94
N ARG A 249 -0.67 10.28 11.43
CA ARG A 249 0.66 9.87 10.95
C ARG A 249 0.48 8.94 9.75
N PRO A 250 1.29 9.05 8.68
CA PRO A 250 1.24 8.10 7.57
C PRO A 250 1.63 6.70 8.09
N LEU A 251 0.63 5.86 8.31
CA LEU A 251 0.81 4.56 8.94
C LEU A 251 1.21 3.52 7.90
N MET A 252 2.35 2.87 8.13
CA MET A 252 2.86 1.78 7.30
C MET A 252 2.62 0.40 7.97
N LEU A 253 1.57 0.30 8.78
CA LEU A 253 1.04 -0.94 9.38
C LEU A 253 -0.22 -1.54 8.71
N PRO A 254 -1.07 -0.83 7.92
CA PRO A 254 -2.34 -1.37 7.41
C PRO A 254 -2.28 -1.81 5.95
N LEU A 255 -1.54 -1.05 5.11
CA LEU A 255 -0.82 -1.58 3.94
C LEU A 255 0.08 -2.78 4.28
N ASP A 256 0.26 -3.04 5.58
CA ASP A 256 1.02 -4.09 6.23
C ASP A 256 0.14 -5.04 7.10
N GLY A 257 -1.20 -4.90 7.08
CA GLY A 257 -2.19 -5.67 7.85
C GLY A 257 -3.25 -6.46 7.04
N ILE A 258 -4.30 -5.82 6.49
CA ILE A 258 -5.42 -6.47 5.77
C ILE A 258 -5.82 -5.90 4.37
N LEU A 259 -5.01 -5.08 3.67
CA LEU A 259 -5.46 -4.41 2.44
C LEU A 259 -5.11 -5.10 1.08
N LEU A 260 -3.97 -5.83 0.91
CA LEU A 260 -3.57 -6.54 -0.35
C LEU A 260 -2.85 -7.93 -0.31
N GLY A 261 -2.48 -8.53 0.84
CA GLY A 261 -1.39 -9.54 0.93
C GLY A 261 -1.53 -10.78 1.84
N ALA A 262 -1.92 -10.69 3.11
CA ALA A 262 -2.01 -11.79 4.06
C ALA A 262 -3.07 -12.78 3.59
N VAL A 263 -4.06 -12.22 2.93
CA VAL A 263 -5.03 -12.95 2.14
C VAL A 263 -4.59 -13.31 0.72
N HIS A 264 -3.69 -12.61 0.03
CA HIS A 264 -2.99 -13.26 -1.10
C HIS A 264 -2.32 -14.56 -0.60
N GLY A 265 -1.92 -14.62 0.68
CA GLY A 265 -1.76 -15.86 1.44
C GLY A 265 -3.05 -16.68 1.56
N ILE A 266 -4.01 -16.30 2.42
CA ILE A 266 -5.26 -17.06 2.72
C ILE A 266 -5.95 -17.62 1.47
N VAL A 267 -6.01 -16.89 0.36
CA VAL A 267 -6.59 -17.30 -0.92
C VAL A 267 -5.79 -18.42 -1.57
N GLU A 268 -4.46 -18.28 -1.73
CA GLU A 268 -3.59 -19.38 -2.18
C GLU A 268 -3.69 -20.60 -1.24
N THR A 269 -3.82 -20.38 0.07
CA THR A 269 -3.90 -21.41 1.13
C THR A 269 -5.22 -22.17 1.16
N LEU A 270 -6.36 -21.46 1.14
CA LEU A 270 -7.70 -22.05 1.10
C LEU A 270 -7.95 -22.73 -0.24
N PHE A 271 -7.49 -22.16 -1.35
CA PHE A 271 -7.61 -22.80 -2.67
C PHE A 271 -6.87 -24.14 -2.70
N ARG A 272 -5.66 -24.17 -2.13
CA ARG A 272 -4.87 -25.39 -1.94
C ARG A 272 -5.62 -26.39 -1.07
N ARG A 273 -6.06 -26.00 0.13
CA ARG A 273 -6.86 -26.85 1.03
C ARG A 273 -8.12 -27.41 0.35
N TYR A 274 -8.88 -26.58 -0.38
CA TYR A 274 -10.12 -27.00 -1.01
C TYR A 274 -9.86 -27.99 -2.16
N THR A 275 -8.86 -27.74 -3.02
CA THR A 275 -8.49 -28.70 -4.08
C THR A 275 -7.89 -29.98 -3.53
N GLU A 276 -7.12 -29.93 -2.43
CA GLU A 276 -6.62 -31.11 -1.69
C GLU A 276 -7.74 -31.94 -1.05
N ASN A 277 -8.85 -31.30 -0.65
CA ASN A 277 -10.05 -31.98 -0.12
C ASN A 277 -11.09 -32.30 -1.21
N GLY A 278 -10.69 -32.34 -2.49
CA GLY A 278 -11.52 -32.83 -3.59
C GLY A 278 -12.55 -31.83 -4.16
N MET A 279 -12.50 -30.55 -3.76
CA MET A 279 -13.29 -29.50 -4.41
C MET A 279 -12.73 -29.23 -5.82
N SER A 280 -13.60 -29.04 -6.82
CA SER A 280 -13.16 -28.69 -8.17
C SER A 280 -12.48 -27.33 -8.21
N GLU A 281 -11.55 -27.14 -9.15
CA GLU A 281 -10.68 -25.97 -9.23
C GLU A 281 -11.47 -24.65 -9.36
N ASP A 282 -12.47 -24.60 -10.23
CA ASP A 282 -13.35 -23.43 -10.39
C ASP A 282 -14.13 -23.10 -9.10
N LEU A 283 -14.61 -24.12 -8.39
CA LEU A 283 -15.38 -23.96 -7.16
C LEU A 283 -14.47 -23.57 -5.99
N ALA A 284 -13.24 -24.07 -5.95
CA ALA A 284 -12.22 -23.65 -5.01
C ALA A 284 -11.80 -22.19 -5.25
N TYR A 285 -11.74 -21.74 -6.52
CA TYR A 285 -11.51 -20.33 -6.86
C TYR A 285 -12.67 -19.45 -6.38
N LYS A 286 -13.91 -19.81 -6.74
CA LYS A 286 -15.11 -19.07 -6.34
C LYS A 286 -15.30 -19.03 -4.82
N ASN A 287 -15.02 -20.11 -4.11
CA ASN A 287 -15.11 -20.17 -2.65
C ASN A 287 -13.95 -19.50 -1.91
N THR A 288 -13.00 -18.83 -2.60
CA THR A 288 -11.85 -18.17 -1.96
C THR A 288 -11.59 -16.76 -2.46
N VAL A 289 -11.35 -16.59 -3.75
CA VAL A 289 -10.90 -15.31 -4.32
C VAL A 289 -12.03 -14.30 -4.38
N GLU A 290 -13.25 -14.75 -4.66
CA GLU A 290 -14.45 -13.88 -4.66
C GLU A 290 -14.87 -13.44 -3.23
N CYS A 291 -14.06 -13.74 -2.20
CA CYS A 291 -14.52 -13.69 -0.80
C CYS A 291 -13.54 -13.03 0.20
N ILE A 292 -12.26 -12.76 -0.14
CA ILE A 292 -11.25 -12.29 0.84
C ILE A 292 -10.09 -11.44 0.19
N THR A 293 -9.63 -10.31 0.79
CA THR A 293 -8.24 -9.68 0.65
C THR A 293 -7.83 -8.82 1.90
N GLY A 294 -6.61 -8.55 2.45
CA GLY A 294 -5.11 -8.67 2.29
C GLY A 294 -4.34 -8.82 3.68
N ASN A 295 -3.14 -8.38 4.21
CA ASN A 295 -1.80 -7.68 3.90
C ASN A 295 -0.40 -8.23 4.44
N ILE A 296 0.47 -7.51 5.20
CA ILE A 296 1.88 -7.25 4.75
C ILE A 296 3.06 -7.14 5.83
N SER A 297 3.85 -6.05 6.01
CA SER A 297 5.37 -6.05 5.96
C SER A 297 6.27 -5.72 7.19
N LYS A 298 7.61 -5.69 6.89
CA LYS A 298 8.67 -4.77 7.38
C LYS A 298 10.07 -5.04 6.73
N THR A 299 10.29 -4.88 5.42
CA THR A 299 11.66 -4.99 4.81
C THR A 299 11.80 -4.26 3.46
N ILE A 300 11.95 -2.93 3.46
CA ILE A 300 12.17 -2.13 2.24
C ILE A 300 13.19 -1.02 2.55
N SER A 301 14.48 -1.29 2.34
CA SER A 301 15.55 -0.30 2.11
C SER A 301 16.88 -1.01 1.86
N THR A 302 17.32 -1.04 0.60
CA THR A 302 18.71 -1.37 0.21
C THR A 302 19.05 -0.62 -1.07
N GLN A 303 20.25 -0.03 -1.11
CA GLN A 303 20.80 0.66 -2.28
C GLN A 303 21.04 -0.33 -3.44
N GLU A 304 21.11 0.21 -4.66
CA GLU A 304 21.82 -0.48 -5.75
C GLU A 304 23.27 -0.76 -5.31
N LYS A 305 23.78 -1.93 -5.67
CA LYS A 305 25.15 -2.37 -5.34
C LYS A 305 25.86 -2.75 -6.62
N ASP A 306 26.99 -2.12 -6.88
CA ASP A 306 27.84 -2.45 -8.02
C ASP A 306 28.17 -3.95 -8.07
N GLY A 307 28.02 -4.55 -9.25
CA GLY A 307 28.31 -5.96 -9.49
C GLY A 307 27.18 -6.96 -9.20
N LEU A 308 25.99 -6.53 -8.79
CA LEU A 308 24.79 -7.38 -8.73
C LEU A 308 23.79 -7.04 -9.84
N PRO A 309 23.06 -8.02 -10.40
CA PRO A 309 22.02 -7.75 -11.40
C PRO A 309 20.79 -7.08 -10.78
N ALA A 310 20.05 -6.32 -11.60
CA ALA A 310 18.79 -5.70 -11.17
C ALA A 310 17.67 -6.75 -11.04
N PHE A 311 16.91 -6.67 -9.94
CA PHE A 311 15.78 -7.56 -9.65
C PHE A 311 14.45 -6.76 -9.61
N PRO A 312 13.83 -6.46 -10.77
CA PRO A 312 12.49 -5.88 -10.81
C PRO A 312 11.46 -6.87 -10.24
N MET A 313 10.34 -6.35 -9.72
CA MET A 313 9.26 -7.20 -9.19
C MET A 313 8.64 -8.07 -10.27
N GLY A 314 8.68 -9.38 -10.07
CA GLY A 314 8.00 -10.35 -10.95
C GLY A 314 6.47 -10.32 -10.82
N LYS A 315 5.80 -10.91 -11.82
CA LYS A 315 4.35 -11.18 -11.79
C LYS A 315 3.99 -12.14 -10.66
N ILE A 316 2.79 -11.99 -10.11
CA ILE A 316 2.23 -12.86 -9.04
C ILE A 316 1.00 -13.66 -9.50
N ASP A 317 0.46 -13.33 -10.67
CA ASP A 317 -0.81 -13.80 -11.24
C ASP A 317 -0.65 -14.91 -12.29
N GLN A 318 0.48 -15.63 -12.26
CA GLN A 318 0.78 -16.70 -13.23
C GLN A 318 0.83 -18.09 -12.60
N THR A 319 0.49 -18.23 -11.31
CA THR A 319 0.30 -19.54 -10.65
C THR A 319 -1.07 -20.14 -10.99
N ARG A 320 -1.27 -21.43 -10.68
CA ARG A 320 -2.47 -22.23 -11.02
C ARG A 320 -3.78 -21.51 -10.70
N ILE A 321 -3.93 -21.01 -9.46
CA ILE A 321 -5.14 -20.33 -9.00
C ILE A 321 -5.53 -19.15 -9.90
N TRP A 322 -4.58 -18.27 -10.25
CA TRP A 322 -4.87 -17.09 -11.07
C TRP A 322 -5.24 -17.44 -12.52
N LYS A 323 -4.71 -18.54 -13.06
CA LYS A 323 -5.08 -19.09 -14.37
C LYS A 323 -6.44 -19.78 -14.42
N ILE A 324 -6.92 -20.32 -13.30
CA ILE A 324 -8.33 -20.70 -13.15
C ILE A 324 -9.19 -19.44 -13.06
N GLY A 325 -8.73 -18.42 -12.35
CA GLY A 325 -9.41 -17.13 -12.24
C GLY A 325 -9.67 -16.43 -13.57
N GLU A 326 -8.73 -16.51 -14.51
CA GLU A 326 -8.92 -16.02 -15.89
C GLU A 326 -10.11 -16.73 -16.57
N GLN A 327 -10.23 -18.05 -16.42
CA GLN A 327 -11.33 -18.85 -16.97
C GLN A 327 -12.66 -18.59 -16.25
N VAL A 328 -12.65 -18.55 -14.92
CA VAL A 328 -13.83 -18.28 -14.08
C VAL A 328 -14.42 -16.92 -14.39
N ARG A 329 -13.59 -15.87 -14.53
CA ARG A 329 -14.06 -14.52 -14.91
C ARG A 329 -14.59 -14.46 -16.34
N ALA A 330 -13.95 -15.14 -17.30
CA ALA A 330 -14.42 -15.19 -18.69
C ALA A 330 -15.82 -15.82 -18.83
N ALA A 331 -16.22 -16.68 -17.89
CA ALA A 331 -17.55 -17.28 -17.82
C ALA A 331 -18.49 -16.64 -16.77
N ARG A 332 -18.10 -15.53 -16.12
CA ARG A 332 -18.86 -14.92 -15.02
C ARG A 332 -19.92 -13.94 -15.54
N PRO A 333 -21.20 -14.04 -15.13
CA PRO A 333 -22.23 -13.04 -15.43
C PRO A 333 -21.87 -11.64 -14.89
N ALA A 334 -22.34 -10.60 -15.57
CA ALA A 334 -22.25 -9.24 -15.05
C ALA A 334 -23.07 -9.10 -13.76
N GLY A 335 -22.45 -8.60 -12.68
CA GLY A 335 -23.08 -8.46 -11.37
C GLY A 335 -23.12 -9.74 -10.50
N ASP A 336 -22.45 -10.82 -10.91
CA ASP A 336 -22.23 -12.00 -10.04
C ASP A 336 -21.37 -11.61 -8.83
N LEU A 337 -21.89 -11.80 -7.61
CA LEU A 337 -21.23 -11.46 -6.34
C LEU A 337 -20.43 -12.63 -5.74
N GLY A 338 -20.44 -13.80 -6.37
CA GLY A 338 -19.81 -15.01 -5.84
C GLY A 338 -20.58 -15.68 -4.68
N PRO A 339 -20.10 -16.85 -4.21
CA PRO A 339 -20.72 -17.61 -3.13
C PRO A 339 -20.19 -17.21 -1.74
N LEU A 340 -21.08 -17.03 -0.76
CA LEU A 340 -20.71 -16.85 0.64
C LEU A 340 -20.33 -18.19 1.28
N CYS A 341 -19.05 -18.58 1.19
CA CYS A 341 -18.54 -19.77 1.86
C CYS A 341 -18.24 -19.48 3.35
N SER A 342 -18.89 -20.21 4.26
CA SER A 342 -18.84 -19.95 5.72
C SER A 342 -17.45 -20.10 6.35
N PHE A 343 -16.67 -21.12 5.96
CA PHE A 343 -15.30 -21.31 6.44
C PHE A 343 -14.37 -20.19 5.96
N THR A 344 -14.49 -19.83 4.68
CA THR A 344 -13.79 -18.71 4.04
C THR A 344 -14.08 -17.39 4.76
N ALA A 345 -15.36 -17.07 5.00
CA ALA A 345 -15.77 -15.88 5.74
C ALA A 345 -15.25 -15.88 7.19
N GLY A 346 -15.29 -17.03 7.88
CA GLY A 346 -14.73 -17.17 9.23
C GLY A 346 -13.23 -16.84 9.30
N VAL A 347 -12.44 -17.33 8.33
CA VAL A 347 -11.00 -17.00 8.24
C VAL A 347 -10.79 -15.52 7.90
N TYR A 348 -11.63 -14.90 7.07
CA TYR A 348 -11.52 -13.47 6.75
C TYR A 348 -11.79 -12.58 7.97
N VAL A 349 -12.92 -12.79 8.63
CA VAL A 349 -13.38 -11.97 9.76
C VAL A 349 -12.45 -12.17 10.96
N ALA A 350 -11.93 -13.39 11.19
CA ALA A 350 -10.90 -13.61 12.21
C ALA A 350 -9.63 -12.76 11.95
N LEU A 351 -9.21 -12.58 10.69
CA LEU A 351 -8.09 -11.68 10.37
C LEU A 351 -8.45 -10.20 10.53
N MET A 352 -9.66 -9.77 10.17
CA MET A 352 -10.15 -8.40 10.42
C MET A 352 -10.07 -8.06 11.91
N MET A 353 -10.68 -8.90 12.76
CA MET A 353 -10.70 -8.70 14.21
C MET A 353 -9.29 -8.75 14.82
N ALA A 354 -8.42 -9.64 14.33
CA ALA A 354 -7.03 -9.69 14.76
C ALA A 354 -6.25 -8.40 14.40
N GLN A 355 -6.47 -7.81 13.23
CA GLN A 355 -5.90 -6.50 12.91
C GLN A 355 -6.47 -5.38 13.79
N ILE A 356 -7.79 -5.31 13.92
CA ILE A 356 -8.51 -4.30 14.71
C ILE A 356 -7.94 -4.27 16.13
N GLU A 357 -7.82 -5.44 16.77
CA GLU A 357 -7.28 -5.57 18.12
C GLU A 357 -5.76 -5.24 18.20
N VAL A 358 -4.98 -5.58 17.17
CA VAL A 358 -3.54 -5.22 17.09
C VAL A 358 -3.32 -3.71 16.91
N LEU A 359 -4.24 -2.98 16.26
CA LEU A 359 -4.19 -1.53 16.12
C LEU A 359 -4.76 -0.84 17.37
N ARG A 360 -5.87 -1.34 17.93
CA ARG A 360 -6.43 -0.89 19.23
C ARG A 360 -5.39 -0.95 20.35
N LYS A 361 -4.65 -2.07 20.48
CA LYS A 361 -3.55 -2.23 21.46
C LYS A 361 -2.32 -1.35 21.18
N LYS A 362 -2.26 -0.66 20.04
CA LYS A 362 -1.22 0.34 19.71
C LYS A 362 -1.71 1.78 19.87
N GLY A 363 -2.96 1.99 20.31
CA GLY A 363 -3.53 3.32 20.58
C GLY A 363 -4.08 4.07 19.36
N HIS A 364 -4.27 3.39 18.22
CA HIS A 364 -4.89 3.99 17.04
C HIS A 364 -6.36 4.34 17.31
N SER A 365 -6.88 5.40 16.67
CA SER A 365 -8.28 5.82 16.82
C SER A 365 -9.23 4.88 16.07
N TYR A 366 -10.51 4.85 16.42
CA TYR A 366 -11.48 3.97 15.76
C TYR A 366 -11.68 4.36 14.30
N SER A 367 -11.69 5.65 13.95
CA SER A 367 -11.81 6.05 12.54
C SER A 367 -10.61 5.60 11.71
N GLU A 368 -9.38 5.66 12.25
CA GLU A 368 -8.20 5.12 11.57
C GLU A 368 -8.30 3.59 11.45
N ILE A 369 -8.60 2.88 12.54
CA ILE A 369 -8.74 1.42 12.56
C ILE A 369 -9.77 0.94 11.55
N ILE A 370 -10.97 1.52 11.52
CA ILE A 370 -12.08 1.05 10.68
C ILE A 370 -11.80 1.33 9.20
N ASN A 371 -11.22 2.49 8.86
CA ASN A 371 -10.85 2.76 7.47
C ASN A 371 -9.74 1.81 6.99
N GLU A 372 -8.71 1.62 7.80
CA GLU A 372 -7.51 0.84 7.47
C GLU A 372 -7.67 -0.70 7.60
N SER A 373 -8.77 -1.16 8.20
CA SER A 373 -9.04 -2.60 8.46
C SER A 373 -10.32 -3.14 7.83
N ILE A 374 -11.24 -2.26 7.41
CA ILE A 374 -12.55 -2.65 6.87
C ILE A 374 -12.82 -1.88 5.58
N ILE A 375 -12.98 -0.55 5.65
CA ILE A 375 -13.53 0.27 4.56
C ILE A 375 -12.61 0.24 3.33
N GLU A 376 -11.30 0.48 3.46
CA GLU A 376 -10.40 0.47 2.30
C GLU A 376 -10.36 -0.91 1.62
N ALA A 377 -10.42 -2.00 2.39
CA ALA A 377 -10.49 -3.36 1.82
C ALA A 377 -11.75 -3.53 0.96
N VAL A 378 -12.94 -3.30 1.54
CA VAL A 378 -14.21 -3.62 0.86
C VAL A 378 -14.61 -2.59 -0.21
N ASP A 379 -14.37 -1.29 0.02
CA ASP A 379 -14.81 -0.21 -0.88
C ASP A 379 -13.77 0.16 -1.95
N SER A 380 -12.47 -0.07 -1.71
CA SER A 380 -11.42 0.39 -2.63
C SER A 380 -10.58 -0.72 -3.26
N LEU A 381 -10.35 -1.86 -2.61
CA LEU A 381 -9.31 -2.81 -3.05
C LEU A 381 -9.86 -4.15 -3.52
N ASN A 382 -10.76 -4.77 -2.75
CA ASN A 382 -11.46 -6.00 -3.13
C ASN A 382 -12.13 -5.89 -4.52
N PRO A 383 -12.78 -4.75 -4.91
CA PRO A 383 -13.38 -4.60 -6.24
C PRO A 383 -12.38 -4.77 -7.41
N PHE A 384 -11.12 -4.36 -7.24
CA PHE A 384 -10.08 -4.55 -8.27
C PHE A 384 -9.66 -6.03 -8.37
N MET A 385 -9.60 -6.76 -7.25
CA MET A 385 -9.33 -8.20 -7.30
C MET A 385 -10.52 -8.98 -7.90
N HIS A 386 -11.75 -8.63 -7.53
CA HIS A 386 -12.95 -9.20 -8.13
C HIS A 386 -13.00 -8.93 -9.65
N ALA A 387 -12.63 -7.73 -10.10
CA ALA A 387 -12.59 -7.38 -11.53
C ALA A 387 -11.58 -8.22 -12.33
N CYS A 388 -10.32 -8.32 -11.89
CA CYS A 388 -9.23 -8.86 -12.73
C CYS A 388 -8.18 -9.74 -12.01
N GLY A 389 -8.37 -10.08 -10.74
CA GLY A 389 -7.44 -10.92 -9.95
C GLY A 389 -6.38 -10.14 -9.17
N VAL A 390 -5.56 -10.86 -8.39
CA VAL A 390 -4.73 -10.24 -7.33
C VAL A 390 -3.69 -9.24 -7.85
N SER A 391 -3.14 -9.43 -9.05
CA SER A 391 -2.21 -8.46 -9.67
C SER A 391 -2.88 -7.12 -9.95
N PHE A 392 -4.15 -7.12 -10.36
CA PHE A 392 -4.90 -5.90 -10.65
C PHE A 392 -5.21 -5.07 -9.40
N MET A 393 -5.32 -5.71 -8.23
CA MET A 393 -5.36 -5.00 -6.95
C MET A 393 -3.94 -4.63 -6.46
N VAL A 394 -2.99 -5.57 -6.44
CA VAL A 394 -1.66 -5.37 -5.87
C VAL A 394 -0.84 -4.36 -6.67
N ASP A 395 -0.71 -4.55 -7.99
CA ASP A 395 0.24 -3.81 -8.80
C ASP A 395 -0.26 -2.43 -9.27
N ASN A 396 -1.55 -2.11 -9.07
CA ASN A 396 -2.09 -0.75 -9.14
C ASN A 396 -1.77 0.12 -7.90
N CYS A 397 -1.39 -0.50 -6.78
CA CYS A 397 -1.01 0.18 -5.55
C CYS A 397 0.47 0.62 -5.51
N SER A 398 0.88 1.27 -4.42
CA SER A 398 2.23 1.83 -4.26
C SER A 398 3.34 0.76 -4.30
N THR A 399 4.56 1.14 -4.70
CA THR A 399 5.73 0.24 -4.68
C THR A 399 5.96 -0.40 -3.31
N THR A 400 5.67 0.33 -2.22
CA THR A 400 5.72 -0.18 -0.84
C THR A 400 4.74 -1.33 -0.64
N ALA A 401 3.47 -1.16 -1.00
CA ALA A 401 2.45 -2.20 -0.92
C ALA A 401 2.77 -3.39 -1.85
N ARG A 402 3.27 -3.12 -3.06
CA ARG A 402 3.65 -4.16 -4.05
C ARG A 402 4.78 -5.06 -3.59
N LEU A 403 5.85 -4.47 -3.03
CA LEU A 403 6.99 -5.18 -2.44
C LEU A 403 6.57 -5.94 -1.18
N GLY A 404 5.72 -5.31 -0.38
CA GLY A 404 5.16 -5.93 0.81
C GLY A 404 4.39 -7.23 0.49
N SER A 405 3.52 -7.22 -0.53
CA SER A 405 2.57 -8.34 -0.79
C SER A 405 3.35 -9.60 -1.09
N ARG A 406 4.31 -9.47 -2.00
CA ARG A 406 5.28 -10.48 -2.40
C ARG A 406 6.09 -11.04 -1.24
N LYS A 407 6.38 -10.26 -0.19
CA LYS A 407 7.19 -10.71 0.95
C LYS A 407 6.37 -11.39 2.06
N TRP A 408 5.08 -11.07 2.22
CA TRP A 408 4.31 -11.50 3.41
C TRP A 408 3.04 -12.28 3.15
N ALA A 409 2.50 -12.28 1.92
CA ALA A 409 1.52 -13.30 1.53
C ALA A 409 1.96 -14.73 1.89
N PRO A 410 3.22 -15.16 1.65
CA PRO A 410 3.69 -16.48 2.06
C PRO A 410 3.75 -16.69 3.58
N ARG A 411 3.79 -15.62 4.40
CA ARG A 411 3.87 -15.73 5.86
C ARG A 411 2.54 -16.09 6.48
N PHE A 412 1.46 -15.50 5.97
CA PHE A 412 0.10 -15.83 6.39
C PHE A 412 -0.35 -17.17 5.80
N ASP A 413 0.07 -17.50 4.58
CA ASP A 413 -0.13 -18.84 4.01
C ASP A 413 0.45 -19.94 4.91
N TYR A 414 1.71 -19.79 5.30
CA TYR A 414 2.39 -20.78 6.11
C TYR A 414 1.80 -20.88 7.51
N ILE A 415 1.45 -19.78 8.19
CA ILE A 415 0.90 -19.88 9.56
C ILE A 415 -0.49 -20.53 9.58
N LEU A 416 -1.33 -20.29 8.57
CA LEU A 416 -2.66 -20.91 8.46
C LEU A 416 -2.56 -22.40 8.13
N THR A 417 -1.70 -22.74 7.17
CA THR A 417 -1.44 -24.15 6.79
C THR A 417 -0.86 -24.94 7.97
N GLN A 418 0.06 -24.35 8.74
CA GLN A 418 0.80 -25.05 9.81
C GLN A 418 0.07 -25.08 11.16
N TRP A 419 -0.86 -24.14 11.44
CA TRP A 419 -1.56 -24.05 12.73
C TRP A 419 -3.07 -24.12 12.56
N ALA A 420 -3.70 -23.09 11.97
CA ALA A 420 -5.17 -22.99 11.94
C ALA A 420 -5.83 -24.20 11.25
N PHE A 421 -5.27 -24.68 10.15
CA PHE A 421 -5.78 -25.83 9.41
C PHE A 421 -5.50 -27.17 10.11
N VAL A 422 -4.46 -27.24 10.95
CA VAL A 422 -4.15 -28.40 11.79
C VAL A 422 -5.14 -28.47 12.96
N THR A 423 -5.38 -27.36 13.66
CA THR A 423 -6.40 -27.24 14.71
C THR A 423 -7.79 -27.64 14.22
N VAL A 424 -8.19 -27.18 13.03
CA VAL A 424 -9.45 -27.59 12.38
C VAL A 424 -9.45 -29.07 11.97
N HIS A 425 -8.31 -29.65 11.60
CA HIS A 425 -8.21 -31.06 11.22
C HIS A 425 -8.23 -32.00 12.43
N ASN A 426 -7.61 -31.60 13.54
CA ASN A 426 -7.62 -32.34 14.81
C ASN A 426 -9.02 -32.41 15.45
N GLY A 427 -9.91 -31.48 15.10
CA GLY A 427 -11.19 -31.31 15.79
C GLY A 427 -11.04 -30.62 17.15
N ASP A 428 -10.05 -29.73 17.29
CA ASP A 428 -9.81 -28.96 18.52
C ASP A 428 -11.10 -28.18 18.93
N PRO A 429 -11.45 -28.09 20.22
CA PRO A 429 -12.68 -27.42 20.66
C PRO A 429 -12.74 -25.93 20.26
N ILE A 430 -13.95 -25.47 19.91
CA ILE A 430 -14.20 -24.05 19.59
C ILE A 430 -14.05 -23.21 20.86
N ASP A 431 -13.10 -22.29 20.85
CA ASP A 431 -12.91 -21.26 21.87
C ASP A 431 -14.16 -20.35 21.95
N GLN A 432 -14.95 -20.52 23.01
CA GLN A 432 -16.18 -19.76 23.20
C GLN A 432 -15.92 -18.31 23.62
N ASP A 433 -14.77 -18.02 24.25
CA ASP A 433 -14.43 -16.67 24.66
C ASP A 433 -14.08 -15.84 23.43
N LEU A 434 -13.35 -16.38 22.45
CA LEU A 434 -13.12 -15.72 21.16
C LEU A 434 -14.42 -15.44 20.39
N ILE A 435 -15.37 -16.38 20.37
CA ILE A 435 -16.68 -16.18 19.72
C ILE A 435 -17.52 -15.13 20.47
N SER A 436 -17.57 -15.17 21.80
CA SER A 436 -18.29 -14.20 22.62
C SER A 436 -17.70 -12.79 22.49
N ASN A 437 -16.38 -12.66 22.57
CA ASN A 437 -15.66 -11.40 22.38
C ASN A 437 -15.88 -10.85 20.97
N PHE A 438 -15.86 -11.69 19.92
CA PHE A 438 -16.21 -11.26 18.56
C PHE A 438 -17.63 -10.69 18.48
N LEU A 439 -18.63 -11.42 19.00
CA LEU A 439 -20.04 -11.00 18.93
C LEU A 439 -20.37 -9.75 19.76
N SER A 440 -19.54 -9.44 20.77
CA SER A 440 -19.71 -8.28 21.66
C SER A 440 -18.68 -7.16 21.42
N ASP A 441 -17.82 -7.27 20.40
CA ASP A 441 -16.76 -6.28 20.19
C ASP A 441 -17.34 -4.90 19.82
N PRO A 442 -16.96 -3.83 20.53
CA PRO A 442 -17.52 -2.49 20.31
C PRO A 442 -17.20 -1.89 18.93
N VAL A 443 -16.27 -2.48 18.14
CA VAL A 443 -15.98 -2.04 16.78
C VAL A 443 -17.20 -2.12 15.86
N HIS A 444 -18.14 -3.04 16.10
CA HIS A 444 -19.33 -3.19 15.24
C HIS A 444 -20.22 -1.94 15.28
N ALA A 445 -20.50 -1.42 16.47
CA ALA A 445 -21.25 -0.17 16.64
C ALA A 445 -20.48 1.05 16.13
N ALA A 446 -19.14 1.08 16.26
CA ALA A 446 -18.32 2.12 15.66
C ALA A 446 -18.33 2.05 14.11
N MET A 447 -18.32 0.84 13.54
CA MET A 447 -18.43 0.60 12.10
C MET A 447 -19.79 1.06 11.55
N GLU A 448 -20.90 0.84 12.26
CA GLU A 448 -22.22 1.36 11.88
C GLU A 448 -22.25 2.90 11.79
N VAL A 449 -21.55 3.60 12.69
CA VAL A 449 -21.39 5.07 12.63
C VAL A 449 -20.49 5.47 11.45
N CYS A 450 -19.36 4.79 11.24
CA CYS A 450 -18.49 5.05 10.08
C CYS A 450 -19.16 4.74 8.73
N ALA A 451 -20.07 3.75 8.68
CA ALA A 451 -20.82 3.42 7.46
C ALA A 451 -21.74 4.56 7.01
N GLN A 452 -22.26 5.36 7.95
CA GLN A 452 -23.02 6.59 7.69
C GLN A 452 -22.16 7.77 7.19
N LEU A 453 -20.84 7.56 7.06
CA LEU A 453 -19.89 8.50 6.48
C LEU A 453 -19.38 8.05 5.09
N ARG A 454 -19.74 6.84 4.63
CA ARG A 454 -19.34 6.31 3.31
C ARG A 454 -19.98 7.14 2.17
N PRO A 455 -19.34 7.18 0.99
CA PRO A 455 -20.02 7.49 -0.27
C PRO A 455 -21.33 6.72 -0.42
N THR A 456 -22.35 7.36 -0.98
CA THR A 456 -23.63 6.71 -1.37
C THR A 456 -23.52 5.96 -2.71
N VAL A 457 -22.30 5.73 -3.20
CA VAL A 457 -22.00 5.19 -4.53
C VAL A 457 -20.81 4.25 -4.41
N ASP A 458 -21.04 2.95 -4.65
CA ASP A 458 -19.97 1.96 -4.69
C ASP A 458 -19.10 2.13 -5.96
N ILE A 459 -17.84 1.70 -5.89
CA ILE A 459 -16.90 1.90 -6.99
C ILE A 459 -17.20 0.98 -8.18
N SER A 460 -17.28 1.56 -9.37
CA SER A 460 -17.39 0.81 -10.62
C SER A 460 -16.00 0.55 -11.22
N VAL A 461 -15.54 -0.71 -11.14
CA VAL A 461 -14.26 -1.17 -11.70
C VAL A 461 -14.51 -2.22 -12.79
N PRO A 462 -14.62 -1.83 -14.08
CA PRO A 462 -14.79 -2.77 -15.17
C PRO A 462 -13.45 -3.43 -15.56
N PRO A 463 -13.44 -4.63 -16.19
CA PRO A 463 -12.19 -5.34 -16.53
C PRO A 463 -11.29 -4.60 -17.54
N ASP A 464 -11.89 -3.81 -18.43
CA ASP A 464 -11.27 -3.00 -19.48
C ASP A 464 -10.91 -1.57 -19.03
N ALA A 465 -10.97 -1.29 -17.72
CA ALA A 465 -10.81 0.04 -17.12
C ALA A 465 -9.64 0.86 -17.69
N ASP A 466 -9.98 1.85 -18.51
CA ASP A 466 -9.07 2.79 -19.17
C ASP A 466 -8.23 3.62 -18.18
N PHE A 467 -8.75 3.82 -16.97
CA PHE A 467 -8.11 4.60 -15.91
C PHE A 467 -6.93 3.90 -15.22
N VAL A 468 -6.69 2.59 -15.43
CA VAL A 468 -5.58 1.87 -14.77
C VAL A 468 -4.22 2.11 -15.45
N TRP A 469 -3.13 1.63 -14.84
CA TRP A 469 -1.78 1.70 -15.41
C TRP A 469 -1.72 1.12 -16.84
N PRO A 470 -1.02 1.77 -17.80
CA PRO A 470 -0.91 1.26 -19.17
C PRO A 470 -0.42 -0.19 -19.27
N GLU A 471 0.50 -0.62 -18.39
CA GLU A 471 0.99 -2.00 -18.34
C GLU A 471 0.03 -3.03 -17.70
N LEU A 472 -1.09 -2.58 -17.14
CA LEU A 472 -2.14 -3.42 -16.53
C LEU A 472 -3.49 -3.33 -17.26
N ARG A 473 -3.64 -2.46 -18.26
CA ARG A 473 -4.82 -2.44 -19.13
C ARG A 473 -4.89 -3.72 -19.95
N GLN A 474 -5.99 -4.43 -19.84
CA GLN A 474 -6.31 -5.51 -20.78
C GLN A 474 -6.83 -4.87 -22.05
N SER A 475 -6.16 -5.09 -23.17
CA SER A 475 -6.70 -4.72 -24.49
C SER A 475 -7.92 -5.60 -24.77
N GLY A 476 -9.09 -4.98 -24.94
CA GLY A 476 -10.27 -5.67 -25.46
C GLY A 476 -9.96 -6.29 -26.83
N ASN A 477 -10.46 -7.51 -27.04
CA ASN A 477 -10.44 -8.20 -28.34
C ASN A 477 -11.60 -7.72 -29.23
#